data_AF-A0A0S3T187-F1
#
_entry.id   AF-A0A0S3T187-F1
#
_cell.length_a   1.000
_cell.length_b   1.000
_cell.length_c   1.000
_cell.angle_alpha   90.00
_cell.angle_beta   90.00
_cell.angle_gamma   90.00
#
_symmetry.space_group_name_H-M   'P 1'
#
loop_
_entity.id
_entity.type
_entity.pdbx_description
1 polymer ?
#
loop_
_entity_poly.entity_id
_entity_poly.type
_entity_poly.pdbx_seq_one_letter_code
_entity_poly.pdbx_strand_id
1 'polypeptide(L)' 'MHHNLNLARLWLALLAVSTTSVHCKTSSQDVSALNVMYSSLNSPSKLSGWKSSGGDPCGDSWEGIKCSGS' A
#
# COMPACT_ATOMS: atom_id res chain seq x y z
N MET A 1 30.53 24.82 -18.05
CA MET A 1 29.35 25.05 -17.19
C MET A 1 28.16 24.12 -17.50
N HIS A 2 28.03 23.57 -18.71
CA HIS A 2 26.91 22.69 -19.10
C HIS A 2 27.01 21.25 -18.56
N HIS A 3 28.24 20.70 -18.43
CA HIS A 3 28.45 19.35 -17.90
C HIS A 3 27.98 19.19 -16.44
N ASN A 4 28.23 20.19 -15.59
CA ASN A 4 27.79 20.19 -14.19
C ASN A 4 26.26 20.28 -14.06
N LEU A 5 25.60 20.95 -15.01
CA LEU A 5 24.15 21.06 -15.07
C LEU A 5 23.48 19.74 -15.49
N ASN A 6 24.09 18.99 -16.42
CA ASN A 6 23.63 17.65 -16.80
C ASN A 6 23.84 16.62 -15.68
N LEU A 7 24.96 16.70 -14.96
CA LEU A 7 25.23 15.85 -13.79
C LEU A 7 24.24 16.12 -12.65
N ALA A 8 23.92 17.39 -12.38
CA ALA A 8 22.91 17.76 -11.40
C ALA A 8 21.50 17.25 -11.80
N ARG A 9 21.17 17.27 -13.10
CA ARG A 9 19.91 16.72 -13.62
C ARG A 9 19.82 15.21 -13.50
N LEU A 10 20.91 14.49 -13.79
CA LEU A 10 21.00 13.04 -13.58
C LEU A 10 20.80 12.67 -12.11
N TRP A 11 21.43 13.44 -11.20
CA TRP A 11 21.29 13.25 -9.76
C TRP A 11 19.86 13.49 -9.25
N LEU A 12 19.21 14.57 -9.70
CA LEU A 12 17.81 14.85 -9.38
C LEU A 12 16.85 13.77 -9.90
N ALA A 13 17.12 13.23 -11.10
CA ALA A 13 16.33 12.13 -11.67
C ALA A 13 16.50 10.83 -10.87
N LEU A 14 17.72 10.51 -10.42
CA LEU A 14 18.00 9.34 -9.59
C LEU A 14 17.31 9.43 -8.22
N LEU A 15 17.38 10.58 -7.55
CA LEU A 15 16.69 10.81 -6.26
C LEU A 15 15.16 10.68 -6.37
N ALA A 16 14.58 11.07 -7.51
CA ALA A 16 13.13 10.96 -7.75
C ALA A 16 12.65 9.51 -7.95
N VAL A 17 13.54 8.58 -8.35
CA VAL A 17 13.22 7.16 -8.53
C VAL A 17 13.34 6.37 -7.22
N SER A 18 14.18 6.81 -6.28
CA SER A 18 14.44 6.13 -5.00
C SER A 18 13.29 6.17 -4.00
N THR A 19 12.23 6.96 -4.24
CA THR A 19 11.09 7.10 -3.33
C THR A 19 10.00 6.05 -3.57
N THR A 20 10.22 5.08 -4.47
CA THR A 20 9.25 3.98 -4.68
C THR A 20 9.12 3.18 -3.39
N SER A 21 8.03 3.46 -2.69
CA SER A 21 7.69 2.90 -1.40
C SER A 21 7.75 1.38 -1.45
N VAL A 22 8.42 0.77 -0.48
CA VAL A 22 8.29 -0.67 -0.24
C VAL A 22 6.88 -0.86 0.29
N HIS A 23 5.94 -1.18 -0.59
CA HIS A 23 4.60 -1.54 -0.16
C HIS A 23 4.77 -2.87 0.57
N CYS A 24 4.72 -2.85 1.90
CA CYS A 24 4.52 -4.07 2.68
C CYS A 24 3.14 -4.60 2.30
N LYS A 25 3.10 -5.36 1.21
CA LYS A 25 1.91 -6.09 0.81
C LYS A 25 1.56 -6.97 2.00
N THR A 26 0.38 -6.75 2.56
CA THR A 26 -0.20 -7.69 3.51
C THR A 26 -0.14 -9.08 2.89
N SER A 27 0.21 -10.11 3.67
CA SER A 27 0.31 -11.45 3.10
C SER A 27 -1.03 -11.82 2.45
N SER A 28 -1.00 -12.49 1.30
CA SER A 28 -2.23 -12.84 0.58
C SER A 28 -3.17 -13.72 1.42
N GLN A 29 -2.61 -14.47 2.37
CA GLN A 29 -3.34 -15.28 3.34
C GLN A 29 -4.12 -14.42 4.33
N ASP A 30 -3.51 -13.35 4.86
CA ASP A 30 -4.17 -12.41 5.76
C ASP A 30 -5.31 -11.66 5.04
N VAL A 31 -5.08 -11.21 3.80
CA VAL A 31 -6.11 -10.55 2.99
C VAL A 31 -7.30 -11.49 2.76
N SER A 32 -7.02 -12.75 2.39
CA SER A 32 -8.08 -13.75 2.19
C SER A 32 -8.87 -14.02 3.46
N ALA A 33 -8.20 -14.12 4.62
CA ALA A 33 -8.88 -14.33 5.90
C ALA A 33 -9.80 -13.15 6.26
N LEU A 34 -9.32 -11.91 6.07
CA LEU A 34 -10.12 -10.71 6.31
C LEU A 34 -11.31 -10.61 5.33
N ASN A 35 -11.13 -10.97 4.05
CA ASN A 35 -12.21 -11.00 3.07
C ASN A 35 -13.33 -11.99 3.47
N VAL A 36 -12.94 -13.18 3.95
CA VAL A 36 -13.88 -14.21 4.43
C VAL A 36 -14.62 -13.71 5.68
N MET A 37 -13.90 -13.10 6.63
CA MET A 37 -14.50 -12.51 7.82
C MET A 37 -15.52 -11.42 7.46
N TYR A 38 -15.17 -10.48 6.58
CA TYR A 38 -16.07 -9.42 6.13
C TYR A 38 -17.36 -9.96 5.51
N SER A 39 -17.21 -10.95 4.62
CA SER A 39 -18.35 -11.62 3.97
C SER A 39 -19.23 -12.35 4.99
N SER A 40 -18.62 -13.04 5.96
CA SER A 40 -19.32 -13.79 7.01
C SER A 40 -20.09 -12.88 7.97
N LEU A 41 -19.62 -11.65 8.18
CA LEU A 41 -20.30 -10.62 8.97
C LEU A 41 -21.41 -9.89 8.19
N ASN A 42 -21.76 -10.36 6.99
CA ASN A 42 -22.71 -9.73 6.08
C ASN A 42 -22.30 -8.31 5.68
N SER A 43 -21.00 -8.10 5.45
CA SER A 43 -20.43 -6.87 4.88
C SER A 43 -20.89 -5.57 5.59
N PRO A 44 -20.64 -5.44 6.90
CA PRO A 44 -21.17 -4.33 7.69
C PRO A 44 -20.58 -3.00 7.25
N SER A 45 -21.41 -1.97 7.12
CA SER A 45 -21.01 -0.63 6.66
C SER A 45 -20.03 0.10 7.60
N LYS A 46 -19.92 -0.34 8.86
CA LYS A 46 -18.95 0.21 9.82
C LYS A 46 -17.50 -0.14 9.49
N LEU A 47 -17.25 -1.23 8.76
CA LEU A 47 -15.93 -1.65 8.33
C LEU A 47 -15.59 -0.98 7.00
N SER A 48 -15.45 0.34 7.03
CA SER A 48 -15.16 1.15 5.84
C SER A 48 -13.87 0.67 5.14
N GLY A 49 -13.90 0.63 3.81
CA GLY A 49 -12.75 0.19 2.99
C GLY A 49 -12.56 -1.32 2.87
N TRP A 50 -13.16 -2.14 3.76
CA TRP A 50 -13.07 -3.60 3.67
C TRP A 50 -13.70 -4.12 2.38
N LYS A 51 -13.16 -5.21 1.85
CA LYS A 51 -13.59 -5.84 0.60
C LYS A 51 -13.94 -7.30 0.84
N SER A 52 -14.87 -7.85 0.06
CA SER A 52 -15.19 -9.29 0.06
C SER A 52 -14.22 -10.13 -0.76
N SER A 53 -13.32 -9.49 -1.53
CA SER A 53 -12.28 -10.17 -2.31
C SER A 53 -11.12 -9.22 -2.61
N GLY A 54 -9.90 -9.70 -2.38
CA GLY A 54 -8.66 -8.96 -2.62
C GLY A 54 -8.55 -7.66 -1.82
N GLY A 55 -7.82 -6.71 -2.39
CA GLY A 55 -7.51 -5.41 -1.78
C GLY A 55 -6.16 -5.37 -1.08
N ASP A 56 -5.81 -4.18 -0.63
CA ASP A 56 -4.64 -3.95 0.21
C ASP A 56 -5.10 -3.34 1.54
N PRO A 57 -5.19 -4.11 2.64
CA PRO A 57 -5.64 -3.56 3.92
C PRO A 57 -4.82 -2.36 4.41
N CYS A 58 -3.52 -2.32 4.09
CA CYS A 58 -2.63 -1.23 4.50
C CYS A 58 -2.69 -0.05 3.51
N GLY A 59 -2.74 -0.33 2.22
CA GLY A 59 -2.76 0.68 1.15
C GLY A 59 -4.14 1.32 0.92
N ASP A 60 -5.21 0.55 1.10
CA ASP A 60 -6.61 0.98 0.92
C ASP A 60 -7.23 1.51 2.22
N SER A 61 -6.44 1.65 3.30
CA SER A 61 -6.89 2.22 4.59
C SER A 61 -8.13 1.52 5.18
N TRP A 62 -8.08 0.20 5.34
CA TRP A 62 -9.20 -0.55 5.91
C TRP A 62 -9.43 -0.16 7.36
N GLU A 63 -10.68 0.15 7.70
CA GLU A 63 -11.05 0.61 9.03
C GLU A 63 -10.63 -0.39 10.12
N GLY A 64 -9.94 0.09 11.15
CA GLY A 64 -9.46 -0.74 12.26
C GLY A 64 -8.26 -1.63 11.94
N ILE A 65 -7.72 -1.62 10.72
CA ILE A 65 -6.50 -2.37 10.38
C ILE A 65 -5.27 -1.48 10.58
N LYS A 66 -4.27 -2.01 11.31
CA LYS A 66 -2.93 -1.44 11.38
C LYS A 66 -1.93 -2.49 10.93
N CYS A 67 -1.05 -2.08 10.04
CA CYS A 67 0.04 -2.90 9.57
C CYS A 67 1.32 -2.53 10.32
N SER A 68 2.14 -3.54 10.61
CA SER A 68 3.45 -3.38 11.24
C SER A 68 4.56 -3.47 10.20
N GLY A 69 5.69 -2.81 10.44
CA GLY A 69 6.88 -2.93 9.59
C GLY A 69 6.83 -2.13 8.29
N SER A 70 6.14 -0.98 8.29
CA SER A 70 6.22 0.06 7.25
C SER A 70 7.49 0.89 7.35
#